data_AF-A0A938I2F7-F1
#
_entry.id   AF-A0A938I2F7-F1
#
_cell.length_a   1.000
_cell.length_b   1.000
_cell.length_c   1.000
_cell.angle_alpha   90.00
_cell.angle_beta   90.00
_cell.angle_gamma   90.00
#
_symmetry.space_group_name_H-M   'P 1'
#
loop_
_entity.id
_entity.type
_entity.pdbx_description
1 polymer ?
#
loop_
_entity_poly.entity_id
_entity_poly.type
_entity_poly.pdbx_seq_one_letter_code
_entity_poly.pdbx_strand_id
1 'polypeptide(L)'
;MTLLLCPECCQWREPVEGRCPVCAGSLDLAIPDPSLEAVASKIGELRGLLGEAEMQHGDFPKQGRLWATSNGLLFVPCESRVIVFTDDKRAKGTMSSKGLRRWFGGWWSRLSGCDREARFACEHRPGELVGHDSLALAELLQSDPGILFWSRGTIATWRRPRGQWELIRPNTFSWPERLAMRDRDGDRALQTWLETTACPLPVNVR
;
A
#
# COMPACT_ATOMS: atom_id res chain seq x y z
N MET A 1 -14.87 6.62 -6.63
CA MET A 1 -14.37 5.57 -5.72
C MET A 1 -13.92 6.24 -4.44
N THR A 2 -14.12 5.61 -3.28
CA THR A 2 -13.82 6.22 -1.98
C THR A 2 -12.81 5.34 -1.24
N LEU A 3 -11.67 5.92 -0.86
CA LEU A 3 -10.71 5.25 0.01
C LEU A 3 -11.03 5.56 1.46
N LEU A 4 -10.93 4.55 2.31
CA LEU A 4 -11.11 4.66 3.77
C LEU A 4 -9.91 4.04 4.48
N LEU A 5 -9.47 4.67 5.56
CA LEU A 5 -8.43 4.11 6.42
C LEU A 5 -9.04 2.99 7.26
N CYS A 6 -8.64 1.75 6.98
CA CYS A 6 -9.13 0.63 7.76
C CYS A 6 -8.58 0.70 9.20
N PRO A 7 -9.44 0.72 10.23
CA PRO A 7 -8.99 0.85 11.61
C PRO A 7 -8.19 -0.37 12.05
N GLU A 8 -8.47 -1.56 11.49
CA GLU A 8 -7.81 -2.80 11.88
C GLU A 8 -6.37 -2.90 11.36
N CYS A 9 -6.19 -2.77 10.04
CA CYS A 9 -4.88 -2.93 9.41
C CYS A 9 -4.12 -1.61 9.19
N CYS A 10 -4.74 -0.46 9.49
CA CYS A 10 -4.18 0.88 9.29
C CYS A 10 -3.70 1.08 7.84
N GLN A 11 -4.54 0.72 6.87
CA GLN A 11 -4.27 0.90 5.44
C GLN A 11 -5.48 1.51 4.75
N TRP A 12 -5.20 2.43 3.83
CA TRP A 12 -6.18 3.02 2.93
C TRP A 12 -6.64 1.98 1.92
N ARG A 13 -7.95 1.71 1.88
CA ARG A 13 -8.54 0.70 1.01
C ARG A 13 -9.89 1.16 0.48
N GLU A 14 -10.21 0.72 -0.72
CA GLU A 14 -11.60 0.76 -1.20
C GLU A 14 -12.38 -0.37 -0.53
N PRO A 15 -13.51 -0.08 0.13
CA PRO A 15 -14.32 -1.11 0.76
C PRO A 15 -15.00 -2.00 -0.29
N VAL A 16 -14.95 -3.31 -0.06
CA VAL A 16 -15.70 -4.31 -0.84
C VAL A 16 -16.81 -4.82 0.05
N GLU A 17 -18.07 -4.55 -0.33
CA GLU A 17 -19.25 -4.93 0.47
C GLU A 17 -19.19 -4.41 1.93
N GLY A 18 -18.67 -3.19 2.12
CA GLY A 18 -18.53 -2.57 3.45
C GLY A 18 -17.41 -3.19 4.32
N ARG A 19 -16.48 -3.93 3.70
CA ARG A 19 -15.36 -4.59 4.39
C ARG A 19 -14.02 -4.26 3.76
N CYS A 20 -12.98 -4.31 4.58
CA CYS A 20 -11.60 -4.22 4.12
C CYS A 20 -11.22 -5.51 3.35
N PRO A 21 -10.73 -5.43 2.10
CA PRO A 21 -10.34 -6.61 1.32
C PRO A 21 -9.12 -7.36 1.87
N VAL A 22 -8.41 -6.78 2.84
CA VAL A 22 -7.20 -7.36 3.44
C VAL A 22 -7.51 -8.09 4.74
N CYS A 23 -8.20 -7.44 5.68
CA CYS A 23 -8.45 -8.01 7.01
C CYS A 23 -9.91 -8.45 7.23
N ALA A 24 -10.80 -8.23 6.25
CA ALA A 24 -12.25 -8.44 6.36
C ALA A 24 -12.96 -7.65 7.48
N GLY A 25 -12.23 -6.75 8.15
CA GLY A 25 -12.77 -5.80 9.13
C GLY A 25 -13.77 -4.84 8.50
N SER A 26 -14.65 -4.27 9.32
CA SER A 26 -15.66 -3.32 8.85
C SER A 26 -15.00 -2.06 8.30
N LEU A 27 -15.46 -1.61 7.14
CA LEU A 27 -14.96 -0.42 6.45
C LEU A 27 -16.15 0.28 5.78
N ASP A 28 -16.74 1.23 6.50
CA ASP A 28 -17.95 1.94 6.12
C ASP A 28 -17.78 3.44 6.42
N LEU A 29 -18.36 4.29 5.56
CA LEU A 29 -18.41 5.74 5.73
C LEU A 29 -19.18 6.18 6.97
N ALA A 30 -20.09 5.34 7.47
CA ALA A 30 -20.81 5.59 8.71
C ALA A 30 -19.93 5.43 9.96
N ILE A 31 -18.77 4.79 9.83
CA ILE A 31 -17.84 4.56 10.95
C ILE A 31 -16.86 5.73 10.99
N PRO A 32 -16.70 6.41 12.14
CA PRO A 32 -15.72 7.48 12.26
C PRO A 32 -14.31 6.93 12.09
N ASP A 33 -13.42 7.75 11.51
CA ASP A 33 -12.01 7.43 11.44
C ASP A 33 -11.43 7.15 12.84
N PRO A 34 -10.45 6.24 12.96
CA PRO A 34 -9.80 5.98 14.25
C PRO A 34 -9.13 7.26 14.77
N SER A 35 -9.14 7.45 16.10
CA SER A 35 -8.42 8.59 16.69
C SER A 35 -6.91 8.50 16.42
N LEU A 36 -6.23 9.65 16.42
CA LEU A 36 -4.79 9.69 16.22
C LEU A 36 -4.04 8.85 17.26
N GLU A 37 -4.49 8.85 18.51
CA GLU A 37 -3.89 8.06 19.59
C GLU A 37 -4.03 6.56 19.33
N ALA A 38 -5.18 6.12 18.81
CA ALA A 38 -5.41 4.72 18.47
C ALA A 38 -4.49 4.28 17.32
N VAL A 39 -4.32 5.11 16.30
CA VAL A 39 -3.39 4.85 15.20
C VAL A 39 -1.93 4.89 15.68
N ALA A 40 -1.56 5.88 16.49
CA ALA A 40 -0.22 6.04 17.06
C ALA A 40 0.18 4.83 17.92
N SER A 41 -0.74 4.33 18.74
CA SER A 41 -0.56 3.11 19.53
C SER A 41 -0.31 1.89 18.64
N LYS A 42 -0.99 1.79 17.49
CA LYS A 42 -0.79 0.71 16.52
C LYS A 42 0.55 0.80 15.79
N ILE A 43 0.96 1.99 15.36
CA ILE A 43 2.24 2.21 14.66
C ILE A 43 3.42 2.04 15.62
N GLY A 44 3.30 2.59 16.82
CA GLY A 44 4.36 2.60 17.81
C GLY A 44 5.49 3.59 17.49
N GLU A 45 6.62 3.45 18.18
CA GLU A 45 7.74 4.38 18.09
C GLU A 45 8.57 4.15 16.82
N LEU A 46 9.06 5.21 16.19
CA LEU A 46 10.02 5.11 15.10
C LEU A 46 11.36 4.56 15.62
N ARG A 47 11.86 3.49 15.00
CA ARG A 47 13.16 2.87 15.35
C ARG A 47 14.29 3.32 14.44
N GLY A 48 13.99 3.61 13.17
CA GLY A 48 14.98 4.12 12.23
C GLY A 48 14.62 3.85 10.78
N LEU A 49 15.36 4.50 9.89
CA LEU A 49 15.28 4.27 8.45
C LEU A 49 15.96 2.94 8.11
N LEU A 50 15.27 2.06 7.39
CA LEU A 50 15.87 0.85 6.83
C LEU A 50 16.54 1.17 5.50
N GLY A 51 15.93 1.98 4.64
CA GLY A 51 16.53 2.42 3.39
C GLY A 51 15.49 2.80 2.35
N GLU A 52 15.94 3.02 1.12
CA GLU A 52 15.03 3.25 -0.01
C GLU A 52 14.45 1.93 -0.52
N ALA A 53 13.17 1.95 -0.86
CA ALA A 53 12.44 0.78 -1.30
C ALA A 53 11.55 1.09 -2.50
N GLU A 54 11.37 0.07 -3.34
CA GLU A 54 10.39 0.04 -4.41
C GLU A 54 9.27 -0.96 -4.09
N MET A 55 8.03 -0.52 -4.19
CA MET A 55 6.82 -1.28 -3.99
C MET A 55 6.13 -1.61 -5.29
N GLN A 56 5.69 -2.86 -5.44
CA GLN A 56 4.77 -3.26 -6.51
C GLN A 56 3.34 -3.27 -5.98
N HIS A 57 2.76 -2.08 -5.81
CA HIS A 57 1.40 -1.93 -5.29
C HIS A 57 0.55 -1.07 -6.22
N GLY A 58 -0.05 -1.71 -7.24
CA GLY A 58 -1.06 -1.12 -8.15
C GLY A 58 -0.88 0.37 -8.44
N ASP A 59 -1.86 1.16 -7.99
CA ASP A 59 -1.99 2.59 -8.24
C ASP A 59 -1.21 3.48 -7.25
N PHE A 60 -0.49 2.88 -6.29
CA PHE A 60 0.23 3.63 -5.26
C PHE A 60 1.65 3.99 -5.71
N PRO A 61 2.29 5.00 -5.06
CA PRO A 61 3.67 5.34 -5.35
C PRO A 61 4.58 4.13 -5.25
N LYS A 62 5.37 3.91 -6.31
CA LYS A 62 6.26 2.76 -6.37
C LYS A 62 7.54 2.99 -5.58
N GLN A 63 7.99 4.22 -5.36
CA GLN A 63 9.29 4.49 -4.73
C GLN A 63 9.11 5.27 -3.45
N GLY A 64 9.87 4.86 -2.43
CA GLY A 64 9.78 5.46 -1.10
C GLY A 64 10.93 5.05 -0.19
N ARG A 65 10.76 5.39 1.07
CA ARG A 65 11.64 5.01 2.18
C ARG A 65 10.90 4.08 3.11
N LEU A 66 11.56 3.00 3.49
CA LEU A 66 11.04 2.05 4.46
C LEU A 66 11.63 2.33 5.83
N TRP A 67 10.77 2.49 6.82
CA TRP A 67 11.13 2.75 8.20
C TRP A 67 10.72 1.58 9.09
N ALA A 68 11.56 1.28 10.07
CA ALA A 68 11.23 0.40 11.16
C ALA A 68 10.51 1.18 12.26
N THR A 69 9.45 0.58 12.81
CA THR A 69 8.77 1.04 14.02
C THR A 69 8.81 -0.05 15.08
N SER A 70 8.40 0.24 16.32
CA SER A 70 8.32 -0.77 17.37
C SER A 70 7.29 -1.87 17.05
N ASN A 71 6.26 -1.54 16.26
CA ASN A 71 5.13 -2.44 16.00
C ASN A 71 5.04 -2.89 14.55
N GLY A 72 5.95 -2.52 13.67
CA GLY A 72 5.84 -2.84 12.25
C GLY A 72 6.80 -2.10 11.32
N LEU A 73 6.45 -2.12 10.03
CA LEU A 73 7.15 -1.41 8.96
C LEU A 73 6.26 -0.28 8.43
N LEU A 74 6.86 0.88 8.20
CA LEU A 74 6.19 2.06 7.63
C LEU A 74 6.87 2.44 6.32
N PHE A 75 6.15 2.35 5.21
CA PHE A 75 6.62 2.85 3.92
C PHE A 75 6.08 4.25 3.68
N VAL A 76 6.99 5.17 3.39
CA VAL A 76 6.69 6.57 3.11
C VAL A 76 7.16 6.88 1.69
N PRO A 77 6.26 7.27 0.78
CA PRO A 77 6.63 7.49 -0.61
C PRO A 77 7.57 8.69 -0.75
N CYS A 78 8.53 8.60 -1.68
CA CYS A 78 9.44 9.73 -2.00
C CYS A 78 8.73 10.77 -2.86
N GLU A 79 7.74 10.32 -3.62
CA GLU A 79 6.87 11.13 -4.46
C GLU A 79 5.44 10.90 -3.99
N SER A 80 4.82 11.91 -3.41
CA SER A 80 3.38 11.87 -3.20
C SER A 80 2.71 11.97 -4.57
N ARG A 81 2.04 10.89 -4.96
CA ARG A 81 1.40 10.80 -6.26
C ARG A 81 -0.07 11.03 -6.18
N VAL A 82 -0.48 11.48 -7.35
CA VAL A 82 -1.80 11.75 -7.80
C VAL A 82 -2.83 10.62 -7.82
N ILE A 83 -3.97 10.70 -7.12
CA ILE A 83 -5.07 9.74 -7.17
C ILE A 83 -6.42 10.50 -7.26
N VAL A 84 -6.71 11.12 -8.41
CA VAL A 84 -8.08 11.48 -8.86
C VAL A 84 -8.77 10.26 -9.42
N PHE A 85 -9.77 9.81 -8.67
CA PHE A 85 -10.75 8.86 -9.15
C PHE A 85 -11.70 9.58 -10.11
N THR A 86 -11.51 9.41 -11.42
CA THR A 86 -12.55 9.82 -12.36
C THR A 86 -13.76 8.90 -12.15
N ASP A 87 -14.95 9.49 -12.00
CA ASP A 87 -16.18 8.72 -12.01
C ASP A 87 -16.35 8.12 -13.41
N ASP A 88 -16.20 6.80 -13.53
CA ASP A 88 -16.62 6.10 -14.75
C ASP A 88 -18.13 6.09 -14.68
N LYS A 89 -18.75 7.20 -15.08
CA LYS A 89 -20.08 7.12 -15.68
C LYS A 89 -19.90 6.26 -16.92
N ARG A 90 -20.07 4.94 -16.72
CA ARG A 90 -20.40 3.99 -17.76
C ARG A 90 -21.34 4.70 -18.72
N ALA A 91 -20.82 5.07 -19.89
CA ALA A 91 -21.65 5.28 -21.04
C ALA A 91 -22.26 3.91 -21.36
N LYS A 92 -23.38 3.59 -20.72
CA LYS A 92 -24.36 2.65 -21.25
C LYS A 92 -24.97 3.30 -22.49
N GLY A 93 -24.16 3.41 -23.55
CA GLY A 93 -24.60 3.67 -24.90
C GLY A 93 -25.12 2.37 -25.47
N THR A 94 -26.39 2.09 -25.20
CA THR A 94 -27.33 1.31 -26.01
C THR A 94 -26.79 0.63 -27.27
N MET A 95 -26.87 -0.71 -27.27
CA MET A 95 -27.06 -1.50 -28.49
C MET A 95 -28.13 -0.83 -29.37
N SER A 96 -27.76 -0.42 -30.58
CA SER A 96 -28.71 -0.21 -31.66
C SER A 96 -28.15 -0.81 -32.96
N SER A 97 -28.67 -1.99 -33.25
CA SER A 97 -28.96 -2.60 -34.56
C SER A 97 -28.03 -2.42 -35.77
N LYS A 98 -27.62 -3.60 -36.29
CA LYS A 98 -27.66 -4.04 -37.70
C LYS A 98 -26.91 -3.20 -38.74
N GLY A 99 -25.86 -3.80 -39.31
CA GLY A 99 -25.36 -3.42 -40.63
C GLY A 99 -24.03 -4.06 -40.99
N LEU A 100 -24.03 -4.91 -42.02
CA LEU A 100 -22.85 -5.52 -42.64
C LEU A 100 -21.69 -4.52 -42.84
N ARG A 101 -20.47 -4.93 -42.46
CA ARG A 101 -19.27 -4.83 -43.32
C ARG A 101 -18.13 -5.67 -42.75
N ARG A 102 -18.00 -6.89 -43.28
CA ARG A 102 -16.70 -7.55 -43.46
C ARG A 102 -15.82 -6.62 -44.30
N TRP A 103 -14.50 -6.77 -44.14
CA TRP A 103 -13.47 -6.49 -45.17
C TRP A 103 -12.60 -5.23 -45.03
N PHE A 104 -11.86 -5.11 -43.91
CA PHE A 104 -10.46 -4.64 -43.81
C PHE A 104 -9.94 -5.25 -42.48
N GLY A 105 -8.84 -5.98 -42.39
CA GLY A 105 -7.46 -5.52 -42.66
C GLY A 105 -6.87 -5.07 -41.32
N GLY A 106 -5.73 -5.65 -40.91
CA GLY A 106 -5.17 -5.60 -39.55
C GLY A 106 -4.90 -4.23 -38.91
N TRP A 107 -4.45 -4.31 -37.65
CA TRP A 107 -4.12 -3.20 -36.74
C TRP A 107 -5.33 -2.37 -36.27
N TRP A 108 -5.25 -1.75 -35.09
CA TRP A 108 -6.26 -0.84 -34.48
C TRP A 108 -7.35 -1.44 -33.58
N SER A 109 -6.96 -2.25 -32.59
CA SER A 109 -7.67 -2.26 -31.28
C SER A 109 -6.74 -2.10 -30.07
N ARG A 110 -5.51 -1.62 -30.31
CA ARG A 110 -4.78 -0.79 -29.34
C ARG A 110 -5.27 0.65 -29.56
N LEU A 111 -6.23 1.13 -28.77
CA LEU A 111 -6.45 2.55 -28.45
C LEU A 111 -7.83 2.71 -27.81
N SER A 112 -7.89 2.45 -26.51
CA SER A 112 -8.66 3.25 -25.56
C SER A 112 -8.38 2.74 -24.14
N GLY A 113 -7.08 2.67 -23.80
CA GLY A 113 -6.69 2.79 -22.40
C GLY A 113 -6.91 4.24 -22.04
N CYS A 114 -8.08 4.54 -21.47
CA CYS A 114 -8.34 5.83 -20.87
C CYS A 114 -7.42 5.88 -19.65
N ASP A 115 -6.22 6.46 -19.82
CA ASP A 115 -5.31 6.75 -18.73
C ASP A 115 -6.04 7.72 -17.81
N ARG A 116 -6.62 7.16 -16.75
CA ARG A 116 -7.32 7.90 -15.71
C ARG A 116 -6.25 8.57 -14.87
N GLU A 117 -5.79 9.71 -15.36
CA GLU A 117 -4.79 10.49 -14.64
C GLU A 117 -5.42 11.08 -13.39
N ALA A 118 -4.83 10.67 -12.30
CA ALA A 118 -5.33 10.86 -10.99
C ALA A 118 -4.46 12.02 -10.37
N ARG A 119 -4.98 13.18 -9.87
CA ARG A 119 -4.24 14.44 -9.48
C ARG A 119 -4.74 15.23 -8.19
N PHE A 120 -3.98 15.25 -7.08
CA PHE A 120 -3.91 16.06 -5.84
C PHE A 120 -2.44 16.24 -5.36
N ALA A 121 -1.88 17.44 -5.30
CA ALA A 121 -0.51 17.58 -4.79
C ALA A 121 -0.51 17.61 -3.25
N CYS A 122 0.21 16.71 -2.60
CA CYS A 122 0.74 16.96 -1.26
C CYS A 122 2.26 16.79 -1.36
N GLU A 123 3.03 17.87 -1.45
CA GLU A 123 4.49 17.77 -1.54
C GLU A 123 5.07 17.41 -0.16
N HIS A 124 5.04 16.13 0.20
CA HIS A 124 5.85 15.66 1.33
C HIS A 124 7.29 15.58 0.84
N ARG A 125 8.09 16.60 1.18
CA ARG A 125 9.52 16.40 1.21
C ARG A 125 9.76 15.33 2.27
N PRO A 126 10.40 14.18 1.96
CA PRO A 126 10.79 13.20 2.96
C PRO A 126 11.96 13.72 3.83
N GLY A 127 11.85 14.97 4.29
CA GLY A 127 12.66 15.55 5.35
C GLY A 127 12.47 14.71 6.61
N GLU A 128 13.60 14.45 7.27
CA GLU A 128 13.79 13.42 8.30
C GLU A 128 12.57 13.18 9.20
N LEU A 129 11.97 12.00 9.07
CA LEU A 129 11.06 11.47 10.11
C LEU A 129 11.78 11.21 11.45
N VAL A 130 13.11 11.40 11.48
CA VAL A 130 13.94 11.27 12.67
C VAL A 130 13.48 12.30 13.71
N GLY A 131 13.01 11.81 14.85
CA GLY A 131 12.51 12.64 15.95
C GLY A 131 10.99 12.87 15.95
N HIS A 132 10.26 12.34 14.97
CA HIS A 132 8.81 12.30 15.04
C HIS A 132 8.35 11.29 16.11
N ASP A 133 7.38 11.70 16.93
CA ASP A 133 6.69 10.81 17.84
C ASP A 133 5.64 9.97 17.08
N SER A 134 5.05 9.00 17.77
CA SER A 134 4.04 8.11 17.18
C SER A 134 2.78 8.85 16.74
N LEU A 135 2.45 10.01 17.33
CA LEU A 135 1.32 10.85 16.93
C LEU A 135 1.56 11.49 15.56
N ALA A 136 2.75 12.04 15.33
CA ALA A 136 3.08 12.59 14.02
C ALA A 136 3.11 11.52 12.92
N LEU A 137 3.52 10.29 13.24
CA LEU A 137 3.40 9.16 12.30
C LEU A 137 1.94 8.79 12.00
N ALA A 138 1.07 8.87 13.01
CA ALA A 138 -0.36 8.62 12.84
C ALA A 138 -1.04 9.69 11.99
N GLU A 139 -0.73 10.96 12.22
CA GLU A 139 -1.19 12.09 11.41
C GLU A 139 -0.74 11.92 9.96
N LEU A 140 0.54 11.58 9.77
CA LEU A 140 1.11 11.32 8.46
C LEU A 140 0.34 10.19 7.73
N LEU A 141 0.10 9.05 8.40
CA LEU A 141 -0.67 7.94 7.83
C LEU A 141 -2.14 8.32 7.53
N GLN A 142 -2.77 9.16 8.35
CA GLN A 142 -4.13 9.65 8.12
C GLN A 142 -4.22 10.71 7.01
N SER A 143 -3.11 11.41 6.72
CA SER A 143 -3.11 12.48 5.71
C SER A 143 -2.79 11.99 4.29
N ASP A 144 -2.04 10.89 4.15
CA ASP A 144 -1.56 10.42 2.85
C ASP A 144 -1.91 8.94 2.60
N PRO A 145 -2.82 8.64 1.64
CA PRO A 145 -3.15 7.26 1.29
C PRO A 145 -1.97 6.48 0.69
N GLY A 146 -0.94 7.16 0.19
CA GLY A 146 0.31 6.58 -0.28
C GLY A 146 1.16 5.95 0.81
N ILE A 147 0.89 6.26 2.08
CA ILE A 147 1.65 5.74 3.21
C ILE A 147 1.06 4.42 3.66
N LEU A 148 1.95 3.44 3.82
CA LEU A 148 1.57 2.07 4.11
C LEU A 148 2.23 1.60 5.39
N PHE A 149 1.42 1.11 6.30
CA PHE A 149 1.88 0.46 7.51
C PHE A 149 1.60 -1.04 7.46
N TRP A 150 2.62 -1.84 7.76
CA TRP A 150 2.48 -3.27 8.02
C TRP A 150 2.76 -3.53 9.49
N SER A 151 1.69 -3.77 10.25
CA SER A 151 1.86 -4.25 11.61
C SER A 151 2.62 -5.58 11.60
N ARG A 152 3.56 -5.71 12.52
CA ARG A 152 4.41 -6.89 12.73
C ARG A 152 3.57 -8.16 12.88
N GLY A 153 2.46 -8.10 13.63
CA GLY A 153 1.55 -9.24 13.81
C GLY A 153 0.84 -9.68 12.53
N THR A 154 0.86 -8.86 11.47
CA THR A 154 0.26 -9.18 10.17
C THR A 154 1.25 -9.79 9.18
N ILE A 155 2.54 -9.82 9.49
CA ILE A 155 3.58 -10.45 8.66
C ILE A 155 3.79 -11.88 9.19
N ALA A 156 3.14 -12.86 8.56
CA ALA A 156 3.26 -14.26 8.98
C ALA A 156 4.55 -14.92 8.54
N THR A 157 5.02 -14.59 7.34
CA THR A 157 6.28 -15.08 6.79
C THR A 157 6.80 -14.12 5.74
N TRP A 158 8.07 -14.26 5.39
CA TRP A 158 8.72 -13.48 4.36
C TRP A 158 9.69 -14.36 3.58
N ARG A 159 9.95 -13.96 2.33
CA ARG A 159 10.95 -14.61 1.50
C ARG A 159 11.56 -13.60 0.53
N ARG A 160 12.73 -13.95 -0.03
CA ARG A 160 13.48 -13.07 -0.94
C ARG A 160 13.73 -13.69 -2.33
N PRO A 161 12.69 -14.03 -3.11
CA PRO A 161 12.88 -14.54 -4.47
C PRO A 161 13.50 -13.47 -5.37
N ARG A 162 14.61 -13.81 -6.04
CA ARG A 162 15.24 -12.95 -7.09
C ARG A 162 15.54 -11.51 -6.62
N GLY A 163 15.88 -11.33 -5.34
CA GLY A 163 16.24 -10.02 -4.78
C GLY A 163 15.06 -9.12 -4.39
N GLN A 164 13.82 -9.62 -4.42
CA GLN A 164 12.64 -8.90 -3.94
C GLN A 164 12.10 -9.57 -2.69
N TRP A 165 11.78 -8.79 -1.67
CA TRP A 165 11.09 -9.24 -0.47
C TRP A 165 9.61 -9.42 -0.78
N GLU A 166 9.07 -10.59 -0.43
CA GLU A 166 7.64 -10.84 -0.39
C GLU A 166 7.23 -10.96 1.08
N LEU A 167 6.36 -10.04 1.54
CA LEU A 167 5.76 -10.08 2.88
C LEU A 167 4.40 -10.78 2.78
N ILE A 168 4.27 -11.92 3.45
CA ILE A 168 3.10 -12.80 3.37
C ILE A 168 2.30 -12.68 4.66
N ARG A 169 0.98 -12.46 4.53
CA ARG A 169 0.05 -12.31 5.66
C ARG A 169 -0.60 -13.66 6.03
N PRO A 170 -1.00 -13.86 7.29
CA PRO A 170 -1.45 -15.17 7.78
C PRO A 170 -2.77 -15.67 7.17
N ASN A 171 -3.60 -14.78 6.62
CA ASN A 171 -5.02 -15.10 6.39
C ASN A 171 -5.64 -14.46 5.15
N THR A 172 -4.85 -14.20 4.11
CA THR A 172 -5.33 -13.35 3.02
C THR A 172 -5.47 -14.07 1.69
N PHE A 173 -6.66 -13.95 1.09
CA PHE A 173 -6.86 -14.00 -0.37
C PHE A 173 -6.12 -12.87 -1.11
N SER A 174 -5.49 -11.94 -0.38
CA SER A 174 -4.63 -10.90 -0.95
C SER A 174 -3.28 -11.47 -1.35
N TRP A 175 -2.79 -10.97 -2.48
CA TRP A 175 -1.45 -11.24 -2.97
C TRP A 175 -0.38 -10.79 -1.97
N PRO A 176 0.79 -11.46 -1.94
CA PRO A 176 1.91 -11.00 -1.13
C PRO A 176 2.30 -9.59 -1.52
N GLU A 177 2.64 -8.77 -0.52
CA GLU A 177 3.15 -7.43 -0.75
C GLU A 177 4.62 -7.55 -1.15
N ARG A 178 4.98 -6.98 -2.30
CA ARG A 178 6.32 -7.07 -2.86
C ARG A 178 7.07 -5.77 -2.68
N LEU A 179 8.26 -5.87 -2.13
CA LEU A 179 9.15 -4.77 -1.82
C LEU A 179 10.57 -5.09 -2.29
N ALA A 180 11.22 -4.18 -3.00
CA ALA A 180 12.61 -4.29 -3.40
C ALA A 180 13.41 -3.18 -2.73
N MET A 181 14.41 -3.51 -1.91
CA MET A 181 15.33 -2.50 -1.38
C MET A 181 16.26 -2.03 -2.50
N ARG A 182 16.52 -0.73 -2.59
CA ARG A 182 17.35 -0.14 -3.67
C ARG A 182 18.84 -0.30 -3.41
N ASP A 183 19.23 -0.39 -2.14
CA ASP A 183 20.62 -0.52 -1.72
C ASP A 183 20.82 -1.77 -0.85
N ARG A 184 22.09 -2.20 -0.78
CA ARG A 184 22.48 -3.44 -0.08
C ARG A 184 22.37 -3.31 1.44
N ASP A 185 22.59 -2.11 1.97
CA ASP A 185 22.59 -1.89 3.42
C ASP A 185 21.17 -1.94 3.96
N GLY A 186 20.20 -1.38 3.24
CA GLY A 186 18.79 -1.45 3.56
C GLY A 186 18.20 -2.85 3.37
N ASP A 187 18.68 -3.61 2.38
CA ASP A 187 18.35 -5.03 2.27
C ASP A 187 18.79 -5.82 3.51
N ARG A 188 20.03 -5.59 3.96
CA ARG A 188 20.58 -6.21 5.18
C ARG A 188 19.88 -5.71 6.44
N ALA A 189 19.53 -4.42 6.52
CA ALA A 189 18.82 -3.83 7.64
C ALA A 189 17.41 -4.41 7.77
N LEU A 190 16.68 -4.54 6.65
CA LEU A 190 15.37 -5.18 6.62
C LEU A 190 15.45 -6.65 7.02
N GLN A 191 16.42 -7.41 6.48
CA GLN A 191 16.64 -8.79 6.89
C GLN A 191 16.90 -8.89 8.40
N THR A 192 17.82 -8.07 8.91
CA THR A 192 18.17 -8.03 10.33
C THR A 192 16.94 -7.68 11.17
N TRP A 193 16.13 -6.72 10.77
CA TRP A 193 14.91 -6.35 11.47
C TRP A 193 13.90 -7.50 11.48
N LEU A 194 13.67 -8.16 10.35
CA LEU A 194 12.76 -9.32 10.27
C LEU A 194 13.24 -10.49 11.14
N GLU A 195 14.55 -10.72 11.23
CA GLU A 195 15.14 -11.82 12.00
C GLU A 195 15.24 -11.52 13.51
N THR A 196 15.70 -10.33 13.89
CA THR A 196 15.95 -9.94 15.31
C THR A 196 14.68 -9.54 16.03
N THR A 197 13.73 -8.99 15.30
CA THR A 197 12.42 -8.64 15.82
C THR A 197 11.43 -9.78 15.59
N ALA A 198 11.86 -11.04 15.48
CA ALA A 198 10.97 -12.19 15.52
C ALA A 198 10.98 -12.82 16.93
N CYS A 199 9.84 -12.78 17.63
CA CYS A 199 9.48 -13.90 18.49
C CYS A 199 9.22 -15.11 17.55
N PRO A 200 9.48 -16.35 18.00
CA PRO A 200 9.90 -17.46 17.15
C PRO A 200 8.79 -17.84 16.18
N LEU A 201 8.89 -17.39 14.94
CA LEU A 201 8.24 -18.12 13.85
C LEU A 201 8.98 -19.46 13.73
N PRO A 202 8.28 -20.57 13.50
CA PRO A 202 8.93 -21.84 13.24
C PRO A 202 9.89 -21.61 12.08
N VAL A 203 11.17 -21.88 12.34
CA VAL A 203 12.24 -21.88 11.37
C VAL A 203 11.82 -22.81 10.24
N ASN A 204 11.18 -22.28 9.20
CA ASN A 204 11.03 -23.01 7.96
C ASN A 204 12.40 -22.96 7.29
N VAL A 205 13.10 -24.05 7.58
CA VAL A 205 14.37 -24.53 7.07
C VAL A 205 14.54 -24.23 5.58
N ARG A 206 15.61 -23.46 5.30
CA ARG A 206 16.48 -23.41 4.11
C ARG A 206 15.86 -23.09 2.75
#